data_AF-A0A9P1ITZ3-F1
#
_entry.id   AF-A0A9P1ITZ3-F1
#
_cell.length_a   1.000
_cell.length_b   1.000
_cell.length_c   1.000
_cell.angle_alpha   90.00
_cell.angle_beta   90.00
_cell.angle_gamma   90.00
#
_symmetry.space_group_name_H-M   'P 1'
#
loop_
_entity.id
_entity.type
_entity.pdbx_description
1 polymer ?
#
loop_
_entity_poly.entity_id
_entity_poly.type
_entity_poly.pdbx_seq_one_letter_code
_entity_poly.pdbx_strand_id
1 'polypeptide(L)'
;MSIGTHSGKFHCDESFAVFMLQQLPEFEKHRVIRTRDAKLLETCDIVVDVGGVFDEKSKRFDHHQRGFQETMRSLGKLNFDTKLSSAGLIYAHYGKQVIQQILGGKIAPTMIDLFYHRLYENFVEAIDAIDNGIAQYDGVPRYHSPGNLSARAGQFNPHWNEENVDPDERFQLAVQFIGDEFVRNVKYLANVWWPAREIIEKAVENREQVRLRPLCKVAAWFLESPRAQNAPKTMPQVEKRGGA
;
A
#
# COMPACT_ATOMS: atom_id res chain seq x y z
N MET A 1 -2.62 -28.37 7.25
CA MET A 1 -2.38 -27.17 6.42
C MET A 1 -2.55 -25.94 7.31
N SER A 2 -1.51 -25.13 7.48
CA SER A 2 -1.48 -24.00 8.41
C SER A 2 -0.53 -22.86 8.00
N ILE A 3 -0.90 -21.65 8.42
CA ILE A 3 -0.07 -20.45 8.37
C ILE A 3 0.51 -20.24 9.77
N GLY A 4 1.84 -20.21 9.91
CA GLY A 4 2.51 -19.93 11.19
C GLY A 4 2.84 -18.44 11.34
N THR A 5 2.63 -17.89 12.54
CA THR A 5 3.12 -16.55 12.91
C THR A 5 3.39 -16.48 14.42
N HIS A 6 3.93 -15.39 14.94
CA HIS A 6 4.28 -15.30 16.36
C HIS A 6 3.04 -15.14 17.26
N SER A 7 3.15 -15.58 18.52
CA SER A 7 2.10 -15.46 19.54
C SER A 7 2.21 -14.23 20.44
N GLY A 8 3.03 -13.23 20.06
CA GLY A 8 3.21 -12.02 20.86
C GLY A 8 2.11 -10.98 20.66
N LYS A 9 2.36 -9.78 21.21
CA LYS A 9 1.69 -8.55 20.77
C LYS A 9 1.80 -8.49 19.26
N PHE A 10 0.65 -8.43 18.59
CA PHE A 10 0.61 -8.43 17.15
C PHE A 10 0.70 -7.03 16.56
N HIS A 11 1.23 -6.97 15.35
CA HIS A 11 1.37 -5.77 14.57
C HIS A 11 0.42 -5.81 13.37
N CYS A 12 0.58 -4.82 12.49
CA CYS A 12 -0.25 -4.72 11.29
C CYS A 12 0.28 -5.63 10.18
N ASP A 13 1.57 -5.91 10.18
CA ASP A 13 2.23 -6.61 9.09
C ASP A 13 1.83 -8.08 9.06
N GLU A 14 1.93 -8.82 10.16
CA GLU A 14 1.61 -10.24 10.20
C GLU A 14 0.10 -10.50 10.13
N SER A 15 -0.70 -9.61 10.73
CA SER A 15 -2.16 -9.59 10.55
C SER A 15 -2.56 -9.41 9.07
N PHE A 16 -1.90 -8.48 8.37
CA PHE A 16 -2.19 -8.23 6.95
C PHE A 16 -1.64 -9.33 6.04
N ALA A 17 -0.47 -9.88 6.35
CA ALA A 17 0.11 -11.04 5.67
C ALA A 17 -0.84 -12.23 5.69
N VAL A 18 -1.40 -12.55 6.87
CA VAL A 18 -2.40 -13.61 7.03
C VAL A 18 -3.64 -13.34 6.18
N PHE A 19 -4.19 -12.11 6.22
CA PHE A 19 -5.35 -11.74 5.40
C PHE A 19 -5.09 -11.99 3.90
N MET A 20 -3.94 -11.53 3.40
CA MET A 20 -3.56 -11.67 1.98
C MET A 20 -3.46 -13.13 1.58
N LEU A 21 -2.80 -13.97 2.39
CA LEU A 21 -2.66 -15.39 2.13
C LEU A 21 -4.04 -16.08 2.06
N GLN A 22 -4.95 -15.75 2.97
CA GLN A 22 -6.30 -16.32 3.00
C GLN A 22 -7.16 -15.96 1.78
N GLN A 23 -6.77 -14.97 0.96
CA GLN A 23 -7.45 -14.71 -0.32
C GLN A 23 -7.07 -15.71 -1.42
N LEU A 24 -5.98 -16.46 -1.23
CA LEU A 24 -5.47 -17.38 -2.24
C LEU A 24 -6.07 -18.77 -2.04
N PRO A 25 -6.52 -19.47 -3.11
CA PRO A 25 -7.07 -20.82 -3.00
C PRO A 25 -6.14 -21.83 -2.32
N GLU A 26 -4.82 -21.63 -2.43
CA GLU A 26 -3.82 -22.45 -1.75
C GLU A 26 -3.93 -22.36 -0.23
N PHE A 27 -4.18 -21.16 0.33
CA PHE A 27 -4.15 -20.92 1.78
C PHE A 27 -5.51 -20.56 2.40
N GLU A 28 -6.57 -20.41 1.62
CA GLU A 28 -7.92 -19.99 2.05
C GLU A 28 -8.42 -20.77 3.30
N LYS A 29 -8.19 -22.08 3.32
CA LYS A 29 -8.64 -22.98 4.40
C LYS A 29 -7.56 -23.31 5.42
N HIS A 30 -6.40 -22.66 5.36
CA HIS A 30 -5.34 -22.89 6.32
C HIS A 30 -5.71 -22.29 7.67
N ARG A 31 -5.52 -23.06 8.74
CA ARG A 31 -5.63 -22.55 10.10
C ARG A 31 -4.43 -21.65 10.41
N VAL A 32 -4.63 -20.60 11.19
CA VAL A 32 -3.54 -19.79 11.72
C VAL A 32 -3.02 -20.44 12.99
N ILE A 33 -1.71 -20.66 13.08
CA ILE A 33 -1.02 -21.13 14.28
C ILE A 33 -0.14 -20.00 14.77
N ARG A 34 -0.49 -19.41 15.93
CA ARG A 34 0.30 -18.38 16.61
C ARG A 34 1.23 -19.04 17.62
N THR A 35 2.53 -19.06 17.35
CA THR A 35 3.54 -19.71 18.20
C THR A 35 4.95 -19.17 17.97
N ARG A 36 5.87 -19.42 18.91
CA ARG A 36 7.32 -19.24 18.71
C ARG A 36 8.09 -20.57 18.78
N ASP A 37 7.39 -21.70 18.92
CA ASP A 37 8.02 -23.02 18.91
C ASP A 37 8.48 -23.37 17.49
N ALA A 38 9.80 -23.40 17.29
CA ALA A 38 10.43 -23.73 16.02
C ALA A 38 9.94 -25.07 15.45
N LYS A 39 9.73 -26.09 16.29
CA LYS A 39 9.27 -27.41 15.81
C LYS A 39 7.86 -27.35 15.26
N LEU A 40 7.00 -26.53 15.85
CA LEU A 40 5.63 -26.35 15.36
C LEU A 40 5.62 -25.50 14.07
N LEU A 41 6.47 -24.47 14.00
CA LEU A 41 6.64 -23.65 12.80
C LEU A 41 7.16 -24.45 11.61
N GLU A 42 8.06 -25.42 11.83
CA GLU A 42 8.53 -26.35 10.79
C GLU A 42 7.39 -27.14 10.14
N THR A 43 6.30 -27.42 10.87
CA THR A 43 5.13 -28.12 10.33
C THR A 43 4.17 -27.23 9.53
N CYS A 44 4.37 -25.91 9.55
CA CYS A 44 3.52 -24.97 8.82
C CYS A 44 3.91 -24.89 7.34
N ASP A 45 2.90 -24.84 6.48
CA ASP A 45 3.07 -24.75 5.02
C ASP A 45 3.68 -23.41 4.60
N ILE A 46 3.39 -22.35 5.37
CA ILE A 46 3.95 -21.01 5.22
C ILE A 46 4.09 -20.37 6.59
N VAL A 47 5.16 -19.60 6.80
CA VAL A 47 5.43 -18.89 8.07
C VAL A 47 5.71 -17.43 7.76
N VAL A 48 5.09 -16.53 8.52
CA VAL A 48 5.23 -15.08 8.42
C VAL A 48 5.57 -14.49 9.78
N ASP A 49 6.46 -13.50 9.79
CA ASP A 49 6.80 -12.71 10.97
C ASP A 49 7.33 -13.48 12.19
N VAL A 50 7.90 -14.66 11.93
CA VAL A 50 8.55 -15.47 12.96
C VAL A 50 9.51 -16.47 12.33
N GLY A 51 10.56 -16.82 13.07
CA GLY A 51 11.54 -17.84 12.70
C GLY A 51 12.88 -17.29 12.22
N GLY A 52 12.99 -15.98 11.98
CA GLY A 52 14.23 -15.29 11.63
C GLY A 52 14.78 -15.68 10.26
N VAL A 53 13.91 -16.02 9.30
CA VAL A 53 14.30 -16.47 7.96
C VAL A 53 13.37 -15.87 6.89
N PHE A 54 13.98 -15.26 5.88
CA PHE A 54 13.36 -15.05 4.58
C PHE A 54 13.89 -16.06 3.58
N ASP A 55 13.01 -16.92 3.08
CA ASP A 55 13.24 -17.80 1.94
C ASP A 55 11.91 -18.07 1.22
N GLU A 56 11.77 -17.50 0.02
CA GLU A 56 10.60 -17.68 -0.84
C GLU A 56 10.32 -19.17 -1.12
N LYS A 57 11.37 -19.98 -1.33
CA LYS A 57 11.21 -21.37 -1.76
C LYS A 57 10.61 -22.24 -0.66
N SER A 58 11.08 -22.07 0.58
CA SER A 58 10.50 -22.74 1.75
C SER A 58 9.33 -21.98 2.37
N LYS A 59 8.86 -20.89 1.73
CA LYS A 59 7.74 -20.06 2.20
C LYS A 59 7.94 -19.59 3.64
N ARG A 60 9.10 -19.00 3.90
CA ARG A 60 9.45 -18.35 5.16
C ARG A 60 9.59 -16.86 4.89
N PHE A 61 8.74 -16.05 5.48
CA PHE A 61 8.63 -14.62 5.22
C PHE A 61 8.75 -13.85 6.52
N ASP A 62 9.94 -13.90 7.11
CA ASP A 62 10.32 -13.07 8.25
C ASP A 62 11.39 -12.06 7.81
N HIS A 63 11.39 -10.89 8.46
CA HIS A 63 12.27 -9.76 8.19
C HIS A 63 13.19 -9.41 9.40
N HIS A 64 13.01 -10.09 10.54
CA HIS A 64 13.71 -9.83 11.80
C HIS A 64 15.19 -10.26 11.83
N GLN A 65 15.65 -11.02 10.84
CA GLN A 65 17.02 -11.49 10.77
C GLN A 65 18.02 -10.35 10.64
N ARG A 66 19.15 -10.50 11.35
CA ARG A 66 20.23 -9.53 11.30
C ARG A 66 20.72 -9.37 9.87
N GLY A 67 20.72 -8.13 9.39
CA GLY A 67 21.17 -7.80 8.04
C GLY A 67 20.10 -7.95 6.95
N PHE A 68 18.83 -8.22 7.30
CA PHE A 68 17.74 -8.12 6.32
C PHE A 68 17.66 -6.69 5.75
N GLN A 69 17.67 -6.57 4.43
CA GLN A 69 17.66 -5.30 3.68
C GLN A 69 16.83 -5.41 2.40
N GLU A 70 15.95 -6.41 2.28
CA GLU A 70 15.15 -6.56 1.06
C GLU A 70 14.13 -5.44 0.94
N THR A 71 13.97 -4.96 -0.28
CA THR A 71 13.03 -3.93 -0.72
C THR A 71 12.29 -4.43 -1.94
N MET A 72 11.22 -3.74 -2.38
CA MET A 72 10.61 -4.08 -3.68
C MET A 72 11.62 -4.01 -4.83
N ARG A 73 12.60 -3.10 -4.76
CA ARG A 73 13.65 -2.95 -5.77
C ARG A 73 14.61 -4.12 -5.74
N SER A 74 15.12 -4.53 -4.58
CA SER A 74 16.10 -5.63 -4.48
C SER A 74 15.50 -6.95 -4.96
N LEU A 75 14.20 -7.16 -4.73
CA LEU A 75 13.44 -8.32 -5.23
C LEU A 75 13.01 -8.20 -6.71
N GLY A 76 13.36 -7.10 -7.39
CA GLY A 76 13.02 -6.87 -8.80
C GLY A 76 11.52 -6.74 -9.09
N LYS A 77 10.73 -6.24 -8.13
CA LYS A 77 9.26 -6.14 -8.23
C LYS A 77 8.79 -4.74 -8.62
N LEU A 78 9.11 -3.73 -7.80
CA LEU A 78 8.75 -2.33 -7.99
C LEU A 78 9.92 -1.42 -7.61
N ASN A 79 9.89 -0.16 -8.04
CA ASN A 79 10.98 0.81 -7.85
C ASN A 79 10.90 1.53 -6.49
N PHE A 80 10.78 0.78 -5.39
CA PHE A 80 10.69 1.31 -4.02
C PHE A 80 11.82 0.76 -3.15
N ASP A 81 12.37 1.62 -2.30
CA ASP A 81 13.54 1.37 -1.46
C ASP A 81 13.21 1.21 0.03
N THR A 82 11.92 1.25 0.38
CA THR A 82 11.45 0.94 1.72
C THR A 82 11.73 -0.53 2.04
N LYS A 83 12.37 -0.78 3.19
CA LYS A 83 12.64 -2.12 3.70
C LYS A 83 11.33 -2.84 3.97
N LEU A 84 11.19 -4.08 3.51
CA LEU A 84 9.95 -4.82 3.62
C LEU A 84 9.71 -5.34 5.04
N SER A 85 8.44 -5.38 5.45
CA SER A 85 7.96 -6.21 6.57
C SER A 85 7.50 -7.58 6.05
N SER A 86 7.00 -8.44 6.94
CA SER A 86 6.39 -9.72 6.54
C SER A 86 5.19 -9.50 5.59
N ALA A 87 4.40 -8.45 5.78
CA ALA A 87 3.35 -8.05 4.84
C ALA A 87 3.92 -7.66 3.47
N GLY A 88 4.95 -6.81 3.43
CA GLY A 88 5.60 -6.38 2.20
C GLY A 88 6.17 -7.56 1.40
N LEU A 89 6.77 -8.53 2.09
CA LEU A 89 7.23 -9.78 1.50
C LEU A 89 6.08 -10.59 0.88
N ILE A 90 5.00 -10.84 1.63
CA ILE A 90 3.82 -11.53 1.07
C ILE A 90 3.25 -10.76 -0.13
N TYR A 91 3.18 -9.44 -0.05
CA TYR A 91 2.72 -8.60 -1.16
C TYR A 91 3.66 -8.69 -2.38
N ALA A 92 4.97 -8.70 -2.17
CA ALA A 92 5.98 -8.82 -3.22
C ALA A 92 5.82 -10.09 -4.06
N HIS A 93 5.47 -11.21 -3.41
CA HIS A 93 5.35 -12.52 -4.06
C HIS A 93 3.93 -12.86 -4.50
N TYR A 94 2.91 -12.45 -3.73
CA TYR A 94 1.52 -12.85 -3.94
C TYR A 94 0.55 -11.71 -4.26
N GLY A 95 0.95 -10.44 -4.10
CA GLY A 95 0.04 -9.29 -4.16
C GLY A 95 -0.79 -9.21 -5.45
N LYS A 96 -0.21 -9.53 -6.61
CA LYS A 96 -0.96 -9.58 -7.88
C LYS A 96 -2.06 -10.65 -7.88
N GLN A 97 -1.75 -11.84 -7.34
CA GLN A 97 -2.72 -12.94 -7.23
C GLN A 97 -3.83 -12.56 -6.25
N VAL A 98 -3.49 -11.95 -5.12
CA VAL A 98 -4.46 -11.46 -4.12
C VAL A 98 -5.42 -10.44 -4.75
N ILE A 99 -4.90 -9.44 -5.47
CA ILE A 99 -5.74 -8.44 -6.17
C ILE A 99 -6.68 -9.12 -7.17
N GLN A 100 -6.17 -10.08 -7.93
CA GLN A 100 -6.97 -10.83 -8.88
C GLN A 100 -8.09 -11.64 -8.21
N GLN A 101 -7.81 -12.29 -7.07
CA GLN A 101 -8.84 -13.02 -6.31
C GLN A 101 -9.92 -12.10 -5.75
N ILE A 102 -9.53 -10.93 -5.20
CA ILE A 102 -10.48 -9.95 -4.64
C ILE A 102 -11.43 -9.39 -5.71
N LEU A 103 -10.92 -9.12 -6.90
CA LEU A 103 -11.70 -8.56 -8.01
C LEU A 103 -12.53 -9.63 -8.74
N GLY A 104 -12.01 -10.85 -8.84
CA GLY A 104 -12.64 -11.96 -9.54
C GLY A 104 -12.75 -11.74 -11.07
N GLY A 105 -13.16 -12.80 -11.77
CA GLY A 105 -13.39 -12.74 -13.22
C GLY A 105 -12.12 -12.57 -14.06
N LYS A 106 -12.31 -12.17 -15.33
CA LYS A 106 -11.22 -11.91 -16.27
C LYS A 106 -10.81 -10.45 -16.18
N ILE A 107 -9.58 -10.20 -15.75
CA ILE A 107 -9.02 -8.85 -15.56
C ILE A 107 -7.82 -8.68 -16.49
N ALA A 108 -7.70 -7.51 -17.10
CA ALA A 108 -6.56 -7.20 -17.96
C ALA A 108 -5.24 -7.21 -17.15
N PRO A 109 -4.16 -7.86 -17.62
CA PRO A 109 -2.88 -7.87 -16.91
C PRO A 109 -2.34 -6.47 -16.59
N THR A 110 -2.52 -5.51 -17.51
CA THR A 110 -2.11 -4.11 -17.33
C THR A 110 -2.83 -3.42 -16.18
N MET A 111 -4.09 -3.78 -15.92
CA MET A 111 -4.86 -3.27 -14.78
C MET A 111 -4.28 -3.83 -13.47
N ILE A 112 -3.98 -5.13 -13.42
CA ILE A 112 -3.38 -5.76 -12.24
C ILE A 112 -2.01 -5.15 -11.93
N ASP A 113 -1.16 -4.94 -12.93
CA ASP A 113 0.16 -4.31 -12.74
C ASP A 113 0.05 -2.90 -12.18
N LEU A 114 -0.90 -2.11 -12.70
CA LEU A 114 -1.12 -0.75 -12.25
C LEU A 114 -1.72 -0.68 -10.84
N PHE A 115 -2.62 -1.61 -10.50
CA PHE A 115 -3.19 -1.71 -9.16
C PHE A 115 -2.13 -2.19 -8.17
N TYR A 116 -1.32 -3.16 -8.55
CA TYR A 116 -0.19 -3.64 -7.76
C TYR A 116 0.77 -2.52 -7.39
N HIS A 117 1.14 -1.66 -8.36
CA HIS A 117 1.96 -0.48 -8.07
C HIS A 117 1.24 0.50 -7.13
N ARG A 118 0.00 0.90 -7.45
CA ARG A 118 -0.73 1.92 -6.68
C ARG A 118 -1.06 1.49 -5.26
N LEU A 119 -1.41 0.21 -5.06
CA LEU A 119 -1.70 -0.32 -3.74
C LEU A 119 -0.43 -0.46 -2.91
N TYR A 120 0.72 -0.77 -3.51
CA TYR A 120 1.98 -0.70 -2.78
C TYR A 120 2.24 0.73 -2.28
N GLU A 121 2.28 1.68 -3.22
CA GLU A 121 2.58 3.10 -2.97
C GLU A 121 1.66 3.75 -1.93
N ASN A 122 0.36 3.46 -1.99
CA ASN A 122 -0.64 4.17 -1.19
C ASN A 122 -1.14 3.38 0.04
N PHE A 123 -0.68 2.15 0.24
CA PHE A 123 -1.17 1.29 1.32
C PHE A 123 -0.06 0.45 1.95
N VAL A 124 0.57 -0.44 1.19
CA VAL A 124 1.48 -1.47 1.74
C VAL A 124 2.81 -0.87 2.21
N GLU A 125 3.38 0.07 1.46
CA GLU A 125 4.65 0.71 1.81
C GLU A 125 4.61 1.39 3.19
N ALA A 126 3.46 1.96 3.56
CA ALA A 126 3.29 2.56 4.88
C ALA A 126 3.37 1.50 6.00
N ILE A 127 2.81 0.30 5.79
CA ILE A 127 2.89 -0.81 6.73
C ILE A 127 4.36 -1.25 6.87
N ASP A 128 5.05 -1.44 5.75
CA ASP A 128 6.48 -1.79 5.71
C ASP A 128 7.36 -0.78 6.46
N ALA A 129 7.16 0.51 6.19
CA ALA A 129 7.92 1.58 6.82
C ALA A 129 7.68 1.63 8.34
N ILE A 130 6.42 1.59 8.78
CA ILE A 130 6.07 1.67 10.21
C ILE A 130 6.67 0.50 10.98
N ASP A 131 6.55 -0.70 10.43
CA ASP A 131 7.03 -1.92 11.08
C ASP A 131 8.56 -1.97 11.19
N ASN A 132 9.26 -1.45 10.17
CA ASN A 132 10.71 -1.27 10.22
C ASN A 132 11.17 0.00 10.97
N GLY A 133 10.27 0.74 11.61
CA GLY A 133 10.60 1.94 12.39
C GLY A 133 11.07 3.13 11.54
N ILE A 134 10.71 3.18 10.26
CA ILE A 134 11.06 4.26 9.33
C ILE A 134 10.06 5.40 9.50
N ALA A 135 10.56 6.60 9.80
CA ALA A 135 9.73 7.80 9.90
C ALA A 135 9.25 8.26 8.51
N GLN A 136 8.00 8.73 8.42
CA GLN A 136 7.43 9.23 7.17
C GLN A 136 8.13 10.52 6.67
N TYR A 137 8.69 11.31 7.58
CA TYR A 137 9.41 12.55 7.31
C TYR A 137 10.37 12.85 8.47
N ASP A 138 11.40 13.64 8.18
CA ASP A 138 12.32 14.15 9.19
C ASP A 138 11.67 15.26 10.03
N GLY A 139 11.99 15.31 11.33
CA GLY A 139 11.61 16.40 12.23
C GLY A 139 10.46 16.09 13.20
N VAL A 140 9.96 17.12 13.89
CA VAL A 140 8.91 16.99 14.93
C VAL A 140 7.54 17.31 14.33
N PRO A 141 6.53 16.43 14.50
CA PRO A 141 5.19 16.70 14.02
C PRO A 141 4.58 17.92 14.71
N ARG A 142 3.80 18.72 13.97
CA ARG A 142 3.09 19.88 14.54
C ARG A 142 1.96 19.51 15.50
N TYR A 143 1.44 18.28 15.41
CA TYR A 143 0.40 17.75 16.27
C TYR A 143 0.48 16.22 16.33
N HIS A 144 -0.07 15.62 17.37
CA HIS A 144 -0.23 14.17 17.47
C HIS A 144 -1.53 13.74 16.77
N SER A 145 -1.42 12.81 15.82
CA SER A 145 -2.57 12.17 15.18
C SER A 145 -3.04 10.97 16.02
N PRO A 146 -4.35 10.65 16.05
CA PRO A 146 -4.87 9.45 16.74
C PRO A 146 -4.31 8.11 16.18
N GLY A 147 -3.59 8.15 15.06
CA GLY A 147 -2.79 7.03 14.56
C GLY A 147 -3.07 6.70 13.10
N ASN A 148 -2.15 5.95 12.49
CA ASN A 148 -2.29 5.37 11.15
C ASN A 148 -3.01 4.01 11.20
N LEU A 149 -3.11 3.31 10.06
CA LEU A 149 -3.70 1.97 10.00
C LEU A 149 -3.05 1.01 11.00
N SER A 150 -1.72 0.97 11.05
CA SER A 150 -1.00 0.07 11.97
C SER A 150 -1.27 0.38 13.44
N ALA A 151 -1.36 1.66 13.81
CA ALA A 151 -1.73 2.06 15.16
C ALA A 151 -3.17 1.63 15.51
N ARG A 152 -4.12 1.79 14.58
CA ARG A 152 -5.53 1.35 14.77
C ARG A 152 -5.65 -0.17 14.84
N ALA A 153 -4.91 -0.91 14.03
CA ALA A 153 -4.83 -2.37 14.13
C ALA A 153 -4.24 -2.81 15.48
N GLY A 154 -3.24 -2.08 15.98
CA GLY A 154 -2.63 -2.32 17.29
C GLY A 154 -3.61 -2.20 18.46
N GLN A 155 -4.70 -1.42 18.33
CA GLN A 155 -5.72 -1.25 19.37
C GLN A 155 -6.55 -2.51 19.61
N PHE A 156 -6.48 -3.51 18.72
CA PHE A 156 -7.12 -4.80 18.97
C PHE A 156 -6.31 -5.67 19.95
N ASN A 157 -5.02 -5.39 20.18
CA ASN A 157 -4.25 -6.17 21.14
C ASN A 157 -4.90 -6.14 22.53
N PRO A 158 -4.92 -7.27 23.26
CA PRO A 158 -5.37 -7.27 24.65
C PRO A 158 -4.61 -6.24 25.49
N HIS A 159 -5.32 -5.50 26.33
CA HIS A 159 -4.68 -4.65 27.31
C HIS A 159 -4.11 -5.48 28.47
N TRP A 160 -3.08 -4.95 29.12
CA TRP A 160 -2.39 -5.62 30.23
C TRP A 160 -3.30 -5.92 31.44
N ASN A 161 -4.43 -5.23 31.55
CA ASN A 161 -5.40 -5.32 32.65
C ASN A 161 -6.74 -5.94 32.23
N GLU A 162 -6.83 -6.56 31.04
CA GLU A 162 -8.01 -7.32 30.63
C GLU A 162 -7.92 -8.76 31.14
N GLU A 163 -8.98 -9.22 31.81
CA GLU A 163 -9.11 -10.61 32.28
C GLU A 163 -9.87 -11.46 31.26
N ASN A 164 -9.49 -12.73 31.12
CA ASN A 164 -10.18 -13.73 30.28
C ASN A 164 -10.32 -13.36 28.79
N VAL A 165 -9.32 -12.68 28.21
CA VAL A 165 -9.29 -12.33 26.78
C VAL A 165 -8.45 -13.32 26.00
N ASP A 166 -8.98 -13.80 24.88
CA ASP A 166 -8.25 -14.60 23.91
C ASP A 166 -7.49 -13.69 22.92
N PRO A 167 -6.15 -13.65 22.94
CA PRO A 167 -5.35 -12.87 21.99
C PRO A 167 -5.53 -13.30 20.53
N ASP A 168 -5.89 -14.55 20.29
CA ASP A 168 -6.05 -15.09 18.93
C ASP A 168 -7.38 -14.64 18.32
N GLU A 169 -8.45 -14.51 19.12
CA GLU A 169 -9.69 -13.86 18.68
C GLU A 169 -9.45 -12.40 18.33
N ARG A 170 -8.70 -11.66 19.17
CA ARG A 170 -8.30 -10.27 18.90
C ARG A 170 -7.47 -10.14 17.62
N PHE A 171 -6.58 -11.09 17.38
CA PHE A 171 -5.80 -11.14 16.15
C PHE A 171 -6.70 -11.30 14.92
N GLN A 172 -7.69 -12.20 14.95
CA GLN A 172 -8.63 -12.34 13.84
C GLN A 172 -9.44 -11.07 13.57
N LEU A 173 -9.81 -10.32 14.61
CA LEU A 173 -10.44 -9.00 14.44
C LEU A 173 -9.51 -8.01 13.73
N ALA A 174 -8.22 -8.00 14.04
CA ALA A 174 -7.24 -7.16 13.36
C ALA A 174 -7.04 -7.58 11.89
N VAL A 175 -6.93 -8.88 11.62
CA VAL A 175 -6.87 -9.46 10.27
C VAL A 175 -8.07 -8.99 9.43
N GLN A 176 -9.29 -9.13 9.96
CA GLN A 176 -10.52 -8.70 9.28
C GLN A 176 -10.54 -7.18 9.06
N PHE A 177 -10.20 -6.39 10.08
CA PHE A 177 -10.21 -4.93 10.01
C PHE A 177 -9.29 -4.38 8.91
N ILE A 178 -8.04 -4.86 8.87
CA ILE A 178 -7.06 -4.45 7.85
C ILE A 178 -7.50 -4.94 6.47
N GLY A 179 -7.97 -6.20 6.40
CA GLY A 179 -8.45 -6.82 5.18
C GLY A 179 -9.60 -6.06 4.52
N ASP A 180 -10.59 -5.65 5.31
CA ASP A 180 -11.72 -4.86 4.83
C ASP A 180 -11.28 -3.50 4.28
N GLU A 181 -10.27 -2.86 4.89
CA GLU A 181 -9.71 -1.61 4.36
C GLU A 181 -8.97 -1.83 3.04
N PHE A 182 -8.19 -2.92 2.93
CA PHE A 182 -7.51 -3.26 1.69
C PHE A 182 -8.49 -3.59 0.56
N VAL A 183 -9.52 -4.40 0.82
CA VAL A 183 -10.57 -4.73 -0.17
C VAL A 183 -11.31 -3.48 -0.65
N ARG A 184 -11.61 -2.53 0.24
CA ARG A 184 -12.20 -1.24 -0.15
C ARG A 184 -11.29 -0.48 -1.12
N ASN A 185 -9.98 -0.43 -0.85
CA ASN A 185 -9.02 0.24 -1.73
C ASN A 185 -8.92 -0.45 -3.11
N VAL A 186 -8.83 -1.79 -3.13
CA VAL A 186 -8.83 -2.57 -4.38
C VAL A 186 -10.09 -2.31 -5.20
N LYS A 187 -11.27 -2.38 -4.57
CA LYS A 187 -12.56 -2.15 -5.23
C LYS A 187 -12.74 -0.69 -5.67
N TYR A 188 -12.20 0.27 -4.93
CA TYR A 188 -12.19 1.68 -5.34
C TYR A 188 -11.38 1.87 -6.62
N LEU A 189 -10.20 1.25 -6.70
CA LEU A 189 -9.39 1.31 -7.92
C LEU A 189 -10.14 0.73 -9.14
N ALA A 190 -10.80 -0.41 -8.97
CA ALA A 190 -11.57 -1.06 -10.03
C ALA A 190 -12.81 -0.30 -10.47
N ASN A 191 -13.62 0.16 -9.51
CA ASN A 191 -14.96 0.64 -9.80
C ASN A 191 -15.06 2.15 -9.97
N VAL A 192 -14.06 2.91 -9.50
CA VAL A 192 -14.07 4.38 -9.54
C VAL A 192 -12.88 4.92 -10.30
N TRP A 193 -11.67 4.57 -9.88
CA TRP A 193 -10.47 5.17 -10.45
C TRP A 193 -10.20 4.70 -11.88
N TRP A 194 -10.32 3.40 -12.17
CA TRP A 194 -10.05 2.84 -13.49
C TRP A 194 -11.00 3.39 -14.57
N PRO A 195 -12.34 3.42 -14.39
CA PRO A 195 -13.23 4.03 -15.37
C PRO A 195 -12.93 5.52 -15.61
N ALA A 196 -12.59 6.27 -14.55
CA ALA A 196 -12.21 7.68 -14.70
C ALA A 196 -10.92 7.83 -15.51
N ARG A 197 -9.93 6.96 -15.30
CA ARG A 197 -8.68 6.92 -16.06
C ARG A 197 -8.95 6.70 -17.55
N GLU A 198 -9.80 5.76 -17.92
CA GLU A 198 -10.13 5.48 -19.33
C GLU A 198 -10.75 6.69 -20.05
N ILE A 199 -11.56 7.48 -19.34
CA ILE A 199 -12.12 8.73 -19.87
C ILE A 199 -11.01 9.76 -20.12
N ILE A 200 -10.09 9.90 -19.15
CA ILE A 200 -8.98 10.85 -19.26
C ILE A 200 -8.02 10.45 -20.39
N GLU A 201 -7.69 9.15 -20.51
CA GLU A 201 -6.83 8.66 -21.60
C GLU A 201 -7.44 8.96 -22.96
N LYS A 202 -8.72 8.64 -23.16
CA LYS A 202 -9.42 8.97 -24.41
C LYS A 202 -9.43 10.48 -24.69
N ALA A 203 -9.60 11.32 -23.66
CA ALA A 203 -9.56 12.76 -23.82
C ALA A 203 -8.15 13.26 -24.23
N VAL A 204 -7.10 12.69 -23.63
CA VAL A 204 -5.70 13.00 -23.97
C VAL A 204 -5.35 12.52 -25.37
N GLU A 205 -5.79 11.34 -25.80
CA GLU A 205 -5.57 10.82 -27.16
C GLU A 205 -6.25 11.71 -28.22
N ASN A 206 -7.48 12.17 -27.93
CA ASN A 206 -8.26 12.99 -28.86
C ASN A 206 -7.96 14.49 -28.76
N ARG A 207 -6.98 14.90 -27.93
CA ARG A 207 -6.67 16.32 -27.66
C ARG A 207 -6.32 17.13 -28.91
N GLU A 208 -5.76 16.48 -29.94
CA GLU A 208 -5.36 17.13 -31.19
C GLU A 208 -6.49 17.19 -32.23
N GLN A 209 -7.55 16.40 -32.04
CA GLN A 209 -8.74 16.40 -32.90
C GLN A 209 -9.73 17.51 -32.51
N VAL A 210 -9.63 18.01 -31.28
CA VAL A 210 -10.31 19.24 -30.87
C VAL A 210 -9.56 20.42 -31.46
N ARG A 211 -9.89 20.77 -32.71
CA ARG A 211 -9.58 22.09 -33.24
C ARG A 211 -10.30 23.08 -32.32
N LEU A 212 -9.57 23.75 -31.43
CA LEU A 212 -10.09 24.90 -30.69
C LEU A 212 -10.65 25.86 -31.75
N ARG A 213 -11.97 25.84 -31.95
CA ARG A 213 -12.61 26.89 -32.72
C ARG A 213 -12.29 28.16 -31.94
N PRO A 214 -11.83 29.24 -32.60
CA PRO A 214 -11.74 30.54 -31.95
C PRO A 214 -13.18 30.99 -31.66
N LEU A 215 -13.76 30.48 -30.58
CA LEU A 215 -15.00 30.97 -30.04
C LEU A 215 -14.67 32.30 -29.37
N CYS A 216 -14.82 33.34 -30.18
CA CYS A 216 -15.31 34.66 -29.83
C CYS A 216 -15.06 35.09 -28.38
N LYS A 217 -14.06 35.95 -28.18
CA LYS A 217 -14.09 37.17 -27.32
C LYS A 217 -14.81 37.14 -25.95
N VAL A 218 -15.00 36.00 -25.29
CA VAL A 218 -15.46 35.99 -23.87
C VAL A 218 -14.26 36.00 -22.90
N ALA A 219 -13.05 35.69 -23.38
CA ALA A 219 -11.82 35.81 -22.59
C ALA A 219 -11.40 37.26 -22.27
N ALA A 220 -12.04 38.28 -22.87
CA ALA A 220 -11.75 39.69 -22.55
C ALA A 220 -12.28 40.12 -21.18
N TRP A 221 -13.26 39.40 -20.59
CA TRP A 221 -13.84 39.77 -19.30
C TRP A 221 -12.99 39.38 -18.07
N PHE A 222 -12.05 38.45 -18.21
CA PHE A 222 -11.19 38.05 -17.10
C PHE A 222 -9.92 38.91 -16.94
N LEU A 223 -9.54 39.67 -17.97
CA LEU A 223 -8.33 40.51 -17.95
C LEU A 223 -8.59 41.97 -17.56
N GLU A 224 -9.86 42.42 -17.51
CA GLU A 224 -10.24 43.78 -17.10
C GLU A 224 -10.88 43.85 -15.71
N SER A 225 -10.72 42.81 -14.88
CA SER A 225 -11.20 42.90 -13.49
C SER A 225 -10.29 43.83 -12.65
N PRO A 226 -10.84 44.76 -11.84
CA PRO A 226 -10.06 45.70 -11.01
C PRO A 226 -9.08 45.06 -10.02
N ARG A 227 -9.16 43.74 -9.80
CA ARG A 227 -8.24 43.00 -8.91
C ARG A 227 -6.85 42.75 -9.53
N ALA A 228 -6.66 42.95 -10.83
CA ALA A 228 -5.35 42.79 -11.47
C ALA A 228 -4.43 44.02 -11.36
N GLN A 229 -4.90 45.15 -10.81
CA GLN A 229 -4.12 46.38 -10.70
C GLN A 229 -3.16 46.44 -9.50
N ASN A 230 -3.22 45.45 -8.58
CA ASN A 230 -2.47 45.48 -7.31
C ASN A 230 -1.37 44.41 -7.17
N ALA A 231 -0.91 43.78 -8.26
CA ALA A 231 0.26 42.91 -8.19
C ALA A 231 1.56 43.73 -8.40
N PRO A 232 2.57 43.61 -7.51
CA PRO A 232 3.80 44.40 -7.56
C PRO A 232 4.60 44.13 -8.85
N LYS A 233 4.87 45.20 -9.60
CA LYS A 233 5.72 45.18 -10.79
C LYS A 233 7.19 45.14 -10.37
N THR A 234 7.85 43.99 -10.51
CA THR A 234 9.27 43.92 -10.90
C THR A 234 9.67 42.48 -11.18
N MET A 235 10.00 42.19 -12.44
CA MET A 235 10.98 41.17 -12.81
C MET A 235 12.03 41.82 -13.72
N PRO A 236 13.31 41.40 -13.66
CA PRO A 236 14.38 42.00 -14.45
C PRO A 236 14.22 41.67 -15.93
N GLN A 237 14.51 42.65 -16.80
CA GLN A 237 14.49 42.48 -18.24
C GLN A 237 15.65 41.60 -18.71
N VAL A 238 15.34 40.57 -19.51
CA VAL A 238 16.30 39.88 -20.36
C VAL A 238 16.25 40.56 -21.73
N GLU A 239 17.24 41.38 -22.05
CA GLU A 239 17.43 41.94 -23.39
C GLU A 239 17.76 40.82 -24.39
N LYS A 240 16.94 40.71 -25.44
CA LYS A 240 17.33 40.06 -26.70
C LYS A 240 17.92 41.12 -27.62
N ARG A 241 19.19 40.97 -28.00
CA ARG A 241 19.70 41.40 -29.32
C ARG A 241 20.02 40.09 -30.05
N GLY A 242 19.42 39.77 -31.21
CA GLY A 242 19.27 40.60 -32.39
C GLY A 242 20.37 40.15 -33.35
N GLY A 243 20.04 39.23 -34.25
CA GLY A 243 20.98 38.70 -35.24
C GLY A 243 21.28 39.71 -36.35
N ALA A 244 22.53 39.66 -36.80
CA ALA A 244 22.97 39.80 -38.17
C ALA A 244 24.04 38.73 -38.40
#